data_AF-A0A3D2MR43-F1
#
_entry.id   AF-A0A3D2MR43-F1
#
_cell.length_a   1.000
_cell.length_b   1.000
_cell.length_c   1.000
_cell.angle_alpha   90.00
_cell.angle_beta   90.00
_cell.angle_gamma   90.00
#
_symmetry.space_group_name_H-M   'P 1'
#
loop_
_entity.id
_entity.type
_entity.pdbx_description
1 polymer ?
#
loop_
_entity_poly.entity_id
_entity_poly.type
_entity_poly.pdbx_seq_one_letter_code
_entity_poly.pdbx_strand_id
1 'polypeptide(L)' 'MTHQVGLTIITEIKAGEGEDIKQLLKAMSDNVVCNSVIPFGKFSNIHFARLFVLDESIDLNGRVIPPSLVFMSECDA' A
#
# COMPACT_ATOMS: atom_id res chain seq x y z
N MET A 1 23.22 -14.28 -3.38
CA MET A 1 21.92 -13.69 -3.02
C MET A 1 22.16 -12.23 -2.76
N THR A 2 21.44 -11.34 -3.44
CA THR A 2 21.43 -9.91 -3.11
C THR A 2 20.85 -9.72 -1.71
N HIS A 3 21.38 -8.78 -0.95
CA HIS A 3 20.86 -8.46 0.38
C HIS A 3 19.50 -7.78 0.21
N GLN A 4 18.46 -8.34 0.81
CA GLN A 4 17.09 -7.82 0.74
C GLN A 4 16.76 -7.01 2.00
N VAL A 5 16.09 -5.88 1.81
CA VAL A 5 15.65 -4.97 2.86
C VAL A 5 14.15 -4.74 2.78
N GLY A 6 13.52 -4.62 3.94
CA GLY A 6 12.11 -4.27 4.05
C GLY A 6 11.89 -2.76 3.89
N LEU A 7 10.95 -2.38 3.04
CA LEU A 7 10.47 -1.00 2.88
C LEU A 7 8.99 -0.93 3.26
N THR A 8 8.66 -0.10 4.24
CA THR A 8 7.27 0.20 4.61
C THR A 8 7.02 1.69 4.51
N ILE A 9 5.98 2.07 3.77
CA ILE A 9 5.51 3.46 3.65
C ILE A 9 4.07 3.50 4.15
N ILE A 10 3.79 4.44 5.05
CA ILE A 10 2.46 4.70 5.58
C ILE A 10 2.13 6.15 5.29
N THR A 11 0.97 6.40 4.70
CA THR A 11 0.49 7.75 4.43
C THR A 11 -0.99 7.86 4.73
N GLU A 12 -1.40 9.01 5.27
CA GLU A 12 -2.80 9.29 5.56
C GLU A 12 -3.61 9.40 4.27
N ILE A 13 -4.81 8.83 4.28
CA ILE A 13 -5.78 9.02 3.21
C ILE A 13 -6.60 10.27 3.56
N LYS A 14 -6.74 11.16 2.58
CA LYS A 14 -7.56 12.36 2.74
C LYS A 14 -9.00 11.97 3.15
N ALA A 15 -9.56 12.74 4.08
CA ALA A 15 -10.91 12.49 4.61
C ALA A 15 -11.95 12.35 3.49
N GLY A 16 -12.75 11.27 3.56
CA GLY A 16 -13.79 10.95 2.58
C GLY A 16 -13.32 10.12 1.37
N GLU A 17 -12.01 9.96 1.14
CA GLU A 17 -11.47 9.29 -0.06
C GLU A 17 -11.13 7.80 0.17
N GLY A 18 -11.42 7.25 1.36
CA GLY A 18 -11.03 5.88 1.73
C GLY A 18 -11.61 4.80 0.83
N GLU A 19 -12.88 4.96 0.43
CA GLU A 19 -13.55 3.99 -0.45
C GLU A 19 -13.00 4.04 -1.87
N ASP A 20 -12.70 5.23 -2.39
CA ASP A 20 -12.11 5.41 -3.72
C ASP A 20 -10.72 4.75 -3.79
N ILE A 21 -9.91 4.86 -2.73
CA ILE A 21 -8.64 4.14 -2.63
C ILE A 21 -8.86 2.61 -2.62
N LYS A 22 -9.83 2.10 -1.87
CA LYS A 22 -10.14 0.65 -1.86
C LYS A 22 -10.57 0.15 -3.24
N GLN A 23 -11.39 0.91 -3.96
CA GLN A 23 -11.80 0.60 -5.33
C GLN A 23 -10.61 0.62 -6.29
N LEU A 24 -9.70 1.60 -6.16
CA LEU A 24 -8.47 1.65 -6.93
C LEU A 24 -7.59 0.41 -6.69
N LEU A 25 -7.38 0.01 -5.43
CA LEU A 25 -6.61 -1.18 -5.10
C LEU A 25 -7.26 -2.46 -5.64
N LYS A 26 -8.59 -2.54 -5.61
CA LYS A 26 -9.34 -3.65 -6.21
C LYS A 26 -9.12 -3.70 -7.72
N ALA A 27 -9.23 -2.59 -8.42
CA ALA A 27 -8.97 -2.52 -9.87
C ALA A 27 -7.53 -2.89 -10.24
N MET A 28 -6.55 -2.52 -9.41
CA MET A 28 -5.14 -2.93 -9.60
C MET A 28 -4.96 -4.45 -9.53
N SER A 29 -5.79 -5.15 -8.74
CA SER A 29 -5.69 -6.60 -8.56
C SER A 29 -6.02 -7.42 -9.82
N ASP A 30 -6.75 -6.83 -10.77
CA ASP A 30 -7.10 -7.47 -12.05
C ASP A 30 -5.87 -7.74 -12.94
N ASN A 31 -4.82 -6.90 -12.84
CA ASN A 31 -3.55 -7.11 -13.52
C ASN A 31 -2.38 -6.52 -12.74
N VAL A 32 -1.93 -7.23 -11.71
CA VAL A 32 -0.84 -6.76 -10.83
C VAL A 32 0.45 -6.42 -11.60
N VAL A 33 0.80 -7.20 -12.62
CA VAL A 33 2.06 -7.06 -13.37
C VAL A 33 2.10 -5.76 -14.18
N CYS A 34 1.01 -5.43 -14.87
CA CYS A 34 0.93 -4.32 -15.83
C CYS A 34 -0.19 -3.31 -15.52
N ASN A 35 -0.62 -3.17 -14.26
CA ASN A 35 -1.65 -2.19 -13.92
C ASN A 35 -1.16 -0.75 -14.19
N SER A 36 -2.13 0.14 -14.44
CA SER A 36 -1.89 1.54 -14.83
C SER A 36 -1.43 2.45 -13.69
N VAL A 37 -1.47 1.97 -12.44
CA VAL A 37 -1.13 2.77 -11.25
C VAL A 37 0.32 2.54 -10.85
N ILE A 38 0.69 1.28 -10.61
CA ILE A 38 2.05 0.85 -10.26
C ILE A 38 2.39 -0.39 -11.11
N PRO A 39 3.21 -0.25 -12.17
CA PRO A 39 3.55 -1.37 -13.05
C PRO A 39 4.59 -2.28 -12.37
N PHE A 40 4.17 -3.12 -11.42
CA PHE A 40 5.05 -3.95 -10.59
C PHE A 40 6.00 -4.84 -11.42
N GLY A 41 5.56 -5.30 -12.60
CA GLY A 41 6.39 -6.09 -13.51
C GLY A 41 7.62 -5.37 -14.08
N LYS A 42 7.74 -4.05 -13.91
CA LYS A 42 8.92 -3.28 -14.34
C LYS A 42 10.01 -3.21 -13.27
N PHE A 43 9.73 -3.60 -12.03
CA PHE A 43 10.70 -3.55 -10.94
C PHE A 43 11.42 -4.89 -10.83
N SER A 44 12.69 -4.93 -11.24
CA SER A 44 13.51 -6.15 -11.15
C SER A 44 14.08 -6.43 -9.76
N ASN A 45 14.04 -5.44 -8.86
CA ASN A 45 14.62 -5.49 -7.52
C ASN A 45 13.56 -5.62 -6.41
N ILE A 46 12.27 -5.75 -6.75
CA ILE A 46 11.18 -5.97 -5.79
C ILE A 46 10.79 -7.44 -5.84
N HIS A 47 10.90 -8.13 -4.70
CA HIS A 47 10.58 -9.56 -4.57
C HIS A 47 9.17 -9.80 -4.04
N PHE A 48 8.65 -8.82 -3.29
CA PHE A 48 7.31 -8.82 -2.72
C PHE A 48 6.83 -7.38 -2.59
N ALA A 49 5.53 -7.15 -2.85
CA ALA A 49 4.88 -5.89 -2.59
C ALA A 49 3.41 -6.09 -2.21
N ARG A 50 2.90 -5.27 -1.29
CA ARG A 50 1.49 -5.23 -0.88
C ARG A 50 1.06 -3.79 -0.63
N LEU A 51 -0.14 -3.46 -1.12
CA LEU A 51 -0.87 -2.25 -0.75
C LEU A 51 -2.15 -2.64 0.00
N PHE A 52 -2.46 -1.95 1.08
CA PHE A 52 -3.72 -2.13 1.80
C PHE A 52 -4.11 -0.86 2.56
N VAL A 53 -5.40 -0.75 2.86
CA VAL A 53 -5.96 0.35 3.65
C VAL A 53 -6.09 -0.11 5.10
N LEU A 54 -5.61 0.72 6.02
CA LEU A 54 -6.03 0.71 7.42
C LEU A 54 -7.21 1.67 7.55
N ASP A 55 -8.35 1.15 7.98
CA ASP A 55 -9.55 1.95 8.17
C ASP A 55 -9.41 2.92 9.34
N GLU A 56 -10.24 3.96 9.32
CA GLU A 56 -10.39 4.86 10.46
C GLU A 56 -10.68 4.04 11.71
N SER A 57 -10.00 4.38 12.80
CA SER A 57 -10.18 3.72 14.08
C SER A 57 -10.04 4.71 15.23
N ILE A 58 -10.33 4.25 16.44
CA ILE A 58 -10.25 5.06 17.66
C ILE A 58 -9.22 4.39 18.58
N ASP A 59 -8.25 5.17 19.07
CA ASP A 59 -7.25 4.69 20.01
C ASP A 59 -7.83 4.49 21.43
N LEU A 60 -7.01 3.95 22.34
CA LEU A 60 -7.42 3.70 23.73
C LEU A 60 -7.78 4.96 24.54
N ASN A 61 -7.43 6.15 24.03
CA ASN A 61 -7.71 7.44 24.64
C ASN A 61 -8.89 8.18 23.98
N GLY A 62 -9.58 7.54 23.02
CA GLY A 62 -10.68 8.15 22.28
C GLY A 62 -10.25 9.07 21.14
N ARG A 63 -8.97 9.07 20.75
CA ARG A 63 -8.48 9.87 19.62
C ARG A 63 -8.73 9.12 18.31
N VAL A 64 -9.20 9.84 17.30
CA VAL A 64 -9.37 9.31 15.95
C VAL A 64 -8.01 9.09 15.31
N ILE A 65 -7.79 7.88 14.80
CA ILE A 65 -6.66 7.52 13.93
C ILE A 65 -7.20 7.60 12.50
N PRO A 66 -6.68 8.50 11.65
CA PRO A 66 -7.16 8.66 10.29
C PRO A 66 -6.90 7.40 9.45
N PRO A 67 -7.75 7.13 8.45
CA PRO A 67 -7.50 6.03 7.52
C PRO A 67 -6.15 6.23 6.83
N SER A 68 -5.43 5.14 6.57
CA SER A 68 -4.08 5.20 6.00
C SER A 68 -3.89 4.18 4.89
N LEU A 69 -3.14 4.56 3.86
CA LEU A 69 -2.65 3.65 2.83
C LEU A 69 -1.27 3.14 3.26
N VAL A 70 -1.10 1.83 3.26
CA VAL A 70 0.14 1.16 3.62
C VAL A 70 0.71 0.46 2.40
N PHE A 71 1.97 0.74 2.10
CA PHE A 71 2.80 -0.03 1.17
C PHE A 71 3.85 -0.81 1.97
N MET A 72 3.93 -2.12 1.72
CA MET A 72 4.97 -2.99 2.29
C MET A 72 5.67 -3.72 1.16
N SER A 73 7.00 -3.77 1.19
CA SER A 73 7.81 -4.41 0.15
C SER A 73 9.09 -5.01 0.71
N GLU A 74 9.61 -6.02 0.00
CA GLU A 74 11.00 -6.48 0.14
C GLU A 74 11.73 -6.18 -1.17
N CYS A 75 12.86 -5.48 -1.09
CA CYS A 75 13.65 -5.13 -2.27
C CYS A 75 15.15 -5.31 -2.04
N ASP A 76 15.93 -5.43 -3.12
CA ASP A 76 17.39 -5.41 -3.01
C ASP A 76 17.88 -4.06 -2.47
N ALA A 77 18.94 -4.10 -1.64
CA ALA A 77 19.59 -2.92 -1.04
C ALA A 77 20.42 -2.09 -2.03
#